data_AF-A0ABD2PEF6-F1
#
_entry.id   AF-A0ABD2PEF6-F1
#
_cell.length_a   1.000
_cell.length_b   1.000
_cell.length_c   1.000
_cell.angle_alpha   90.00
_cell.angle_beta   90.00
_cell.angle_gamma   90.00
#
_symmetry.space_group_name_H-M   'P 1'
#
loop_
_entity.id
_entity.type
_entity.pdbx_description
1 polymer ?
#
loop_
_entity_poly.entity_id
_entity_poly.type
_entity_poly.pdbx_seq_one_letter_code
_entity_poly.pdbx_strand_id
1 'polypeptide(L)'
;MMARRTDIARYINVSVVGLSGVEKDKGHSGVGKSCLCNRFIRSHADDYNVDHISVLSQTDFSGRVVNNDHFLYWGEVIKNQRKVLITILV
;
A
#
# COMPACT_ATOMS: atom_id res chain seq x y z
N MET A 1 42.37 -4.57 4.30
CA MET A 1 41.21 -4.04 5.05
C MET A 1 40.21 -3.50 4.03
N MET A 2 39.21 -4.30 3.65
CA MET A 2 38.11 -3.80 2.80
C MET A 2 37.14 -3.05 3.71
N ALA A 3 37.05 -1.73 3.55
CA ALA A 3 35.96 -0.97 4.13
C ALA A 3 34.66 -1.46 3.47
N ARG A 4 33.82 -2.18 4.21
CA ARG A 4 32.42 -2.37 3.83
C ARG A 4 31.83 -0.97 3.77
N ARG A 5 31.67 -0.40 2.57
CA ARG A 5 30.74 0.70 2.38
C ARG A 5 29.39 0.17 2.82
N THR A 6 28.93 0.61 3.99
CA THR A 6 27.52 0.52 4.36
C THR A 6 26.80 1.43 3.39
N ASP A 7 26.43 0.90 2.22
CA ASP A 7 25.42 1.51 1.36
C ASP A 7 24.13 1.51 2.17
N ILE A 8 23.94 2.55 2.99
CA ILE A 8 22.68 2.78 3.71
C ILE A 8 21.64 2.95 2.62
N ALA A 9 20.92 1.87 2.32
CA ALA A 9 19.79 1.90 1.41
C ALA A 9 18.90 3.07 1.87
N ARG A 10 18.75 4.09 1.03
CA ARG A 10 17.91 5.23 1.39
C ARG A 10 16.47 4.76 1.33
N TYR A 11 15.86 4.63 2.50
CA TYR A 11 14.46 4.27 2.64
C TYR A 11 13.58 5.50 2.43
N ILE A 12 12.50 5.32 1.68
CA ILE A 12 11.44 6.32 1.53
C ILE A 12 10.14 5.64 1.96
N ASN A 13 9.51 6.18 2.99
CA ASN A 13 8.17 5.74 3.40
C ASN A 13 7.15 6.68 2.76
N VAL A 14 6.19 6.11 2.02
CA VAL A 14 5.12 6.83 1.34
C VAL A 14 3.78 6.36 1.90
N SER A 15 3.06 7.29 2.52
CA SER A 15 1.68 7.06 2.97
C SER A 15 0.69 7.65 1.97
N VAL A 16 -0.17 6.82 1.40
CA VAL A 16 -1.24 7.24 0.49
C VAL A 16 -2.51 7.46 1.31
N VAL A 17 -2.93 8.73 1.35
CA VAL A 17 -4.12 9.20 2.09
C VAL A 17 -5.14 9.80 1.12
N GLY A 18 -6.40 9.83 1.52
CA GLY A 18 -7.52 10.37 0.75
C GLY A 18 -8.84 9.93 1.36
N LEU A 19 -9.97 10.33 0.75
CA LEU A 19 -11.30 10.00 1.27
C LEU A 19 -11.45 8.49 1.50
N SER A 20 -11.89 8.15 2.70
CA SER A 20 -11.99 6.82 3.28
C SER A 20 -13.20 6.79 4.21
N GLY A 21 -13.84 5.63 4.35
CA GLY A 21 -15.09 5.51 5.10
C GLY A 21 -16.09 4.57 4.44
N VAL A 22 -17.32 4.59 4.92
CA VAL A 22 -18.42 3.76 4.41
C VAL A 22 -18.85 4.21 3.01
N GLU A 23 -19.56 3.34 2.28
CA GLU A 23 -20.02 3.63 0.91
C GLU A 23 -20.83 4.92 0.79
N LYS A 24 -21.55 5.31 1.84
CA LYS A 24 -22.29 6.57 1.89
C LYS A 24 -21.38 7.79 1.68
N ASP A 25 -20.16 7.75 2.20
CA ASP A 25 -19.24 8.88 2.18
C ASP A 25 -18.34 8.87 0.92
N LYS A 26 -17.86 7.70 0.52
CA LYS A 26 -16.88 7.55 -0.58
C LYS A 26 -17.48 7.07 -1.92
N GLY A 27 -18.76 6.71 -1.94
CA GLY A 27 -19.39 5.98 -3.04
C GLY A 27 -18.93 4.52 -3.16
N HIS A 28 -19.51 3.79 -4.10
CA HIS A 28 -19.20 2.38 -4.31
C HIS A 28 -17.73 2.16 -4.74
N SER A 29 -17.20 3.05 -5.60
CA SER A 29 -15.86 2.90 -6.19
C SER A 29 -14.70 3.48 -5.36
N GLY A 30 -14.98 4.35 -4.38
CA GLY A 30 -13.93 5.09 -3.65
C GLY A 30 -13.05 5.98 -4.54
N VAL A 31 -11.94 6.49 -3.99
CA VAL A 31 -11.03 7.43 -4.70
C VAL A 31 -9.80 6.77 -5.35
N GLY A 32 -9.70 5.42 -5.32
CA GLY A 32 -8.65 4.69 -6.04
C GLY A 32 -7.29 4.54 -5.33
N LYS A 33 -7.21 4.69 -3.99
CA LYS A 33 -5.95 4.56 -3.22
C LYS A 33 -5.27 3.20 -3.43
N SER A 34 -6.03 2.12 -3.32
CA SER A 34 -5.53 0.75 -3.51
C SER A 34 -5.06 0.52 -4.95
N CYS A 35 -5.81 1.01 -5.93
CA CYS A 35 -5.43 0.94 -7.34
C CYS A 35 -4.10 1.64 -7.62
N LEU A 36 -3.91 2.85 -7.07
CA LEU A 36 -2.65 3.59 -7.22
C LEU A 36 -1.46 2.82 -6.63
N CYS A 37 -1.60 2.31 -5.41
CA CYS A 37 -0.53 1.56 -4.76
C CYS A 37 -0.24 0.25 -5.48
N ASN A 38 -1.28 -0.43 -5.97
CA ASN A 38 -1.15 -1.65 -6.76
C ASN A 38 -0.33 -1.40 -8.02
N ARG A 39 -0.69 -0.36 -8.77
CA ARG A 39 0.02 0.03 -9.99
C ARG A 39 1.46 0.46 -9.73
N PHE A 40 1.73 1.12 -8.60
CA PHE A 40 3.07 1.56 -8.25
C PHE A 40 4.01 0.38 -7.95
N ILE A 41 3.53 -0.64 -7.23
CA ILE A 41 4.32 -1.85 -6.96
C ILE A 41 4.37 -2.76 -8.18
N ARG A 42 3.23 -2.97 -8.84
CA ARG A 42 3.05 -3.86 -9.98
C ARG A 42 2.97 -3.04 -11.25
N SER A 43 4.14 -2.73 -11.80
CA SER A 43 4.26 -1.89 -12.99
C SER A 43 3.76 -2.57 -14.27
N HIS A 44 3.72 -3.90 -14.32
CA HIS A 44 3.20 -4.64 -15.46
C HIS A 44 1.66 -4.63 -15.46
N ALA A 45 1.08 -4.61 -16.66
CA ALA A 45 -0.38 -4.57 -16.82
C ALA A 45 -1.04 -5.83 -16.25
N ASP A 46 -0.44 -6.99 -16.48
CA ASP A 46 -1.00 -8.31 -16.16
C ASP A 46 -1.06 -8.60 -14.66
N ASP A 47 -0.23 -7.93 -13.87
CA ASP A 47 -0.17 -8.10 -12.42
C ASP A 47 -1.14 -7.17 -11.68
N TYR A 48 -1.81 -6.25 -12.37
CA TYR A 48 -2.72 -5.28 -11.78
C TYR A 48 -4.10 -5.87 -11.54
N ASN A 49 -4.59 -5.68 -10.31
CA ASN A 49 -5.96 -5.99 -9.92
C ASN A 49 -6.76 -4.69 -9.77
N VAL A 50 -7.98 -4.69 -10.30
CA VAL A 50 -8.91 -3.54 -10.25
C VAL A 50 -9.84 -3.62 -9.04
N ASP A 51 -10.18 -4.84 -8.61
CA ASP A 51 -11.15 -5.06 -7.55
C ASP A 51 -10.47 -5.17 -6.19
N HIS A 52 -10.44 -4.02 -5.50
CA HIS A 52 -9.94 -3.92 -4.14
C HIS A 52 -11.11 -3.67 -3.18
N ILE A 53 -11.48 -4.70 -2.41
CA ILE A 53 -12.53 -4.60 -1.39
C ILE A 53 -12.13 -3.58 -0.31
N SER A 54 -13.04 -2.66 0.00
CA SER A 54 -12.89 -1.68 1.09
C SER A 54 -13.81 -1.96 2.28
N VAL A 55 -14.74 -2.90 2.12
CA VAL A 55 -15.65 -3.36 3.17
C VAL A 55 -15.18 -4.74 3.55
N LEU A 56 -14.83 -4.91 4.82
CA LEU A 56 -14.25 -6.13 5.35
C LEU A 56 -15.18 -6.71 6.41
N SER A 57 -15.25 -8.04 6.49
CA SER A 57 -15.89 -8.67 7.63
C SER A 57 -15.08 -8.42 8.90
N GLN A 58 -15.68 -8.60 10.08
CA GLN A 58 -14.95 -8.47 11.34
C GLN A 58 -13.75 -9.44 11.42
N THR A 59 -13.91 -10.64 10.87
CA THR A 59 -12.84 -11.64 10.81
C THR A 59 -11.68 -11.19 9.92
N ASP A 60 -11.97 -10.55 8.78
CA ASP A 60 -10.94 -10.02 7.88
C ASP A 60 -10.22 -8.81 8.50
N PHE A 61 -10.96 -7.95 9.19
CA PHE A 61 -10.42 -6.76 9.88
C PHE A 61 -9.46 -7.14 11.02
N SER A 62 -9.79 -8.17 11.80
CA SER A 62 -8.91 -8.71 12.85
C SER A 62 -7.87 -9.69 12.32
N GLY A 63 -7.88 -10.00 11.02
CA GLY A 63 -6.89 -10.87 10.39
C GLY A 63 -5.50 -10.24 10.37
N ARG A 64 -4.46 -11.05 10.12
CA ARG A 64 -3.05 -10.60 10.15
C ARG A 64 -2.70 -9.46 9.18
N VAL A 65 -3.47 -9.29 8.10
CA VAL A 65 -3.19 -8.30 7.06
C VAL A 65 -3.65 -6.91 7.48
N VAL A 66 -4.84 -6.82 8.07
CA VAL A 66 -5.45 -5.55 8.52
C VAL A 66 -5.08 -5.28 9.97
N ASN A 67 -4.97 -6.32 10.79
CA ASN A 67 -4.44 -6.27 12.15
C ASN A 67 -5.21 -5.30 13.08
N ASN A 68 -6.50 -5.07 12.82
CA ASN A 68 -7.32 -4.03 13.46
C ASN A 68 -6.81 -2.59 13.25
N ASP A 69 -5.92 -2.39 12.27
CA ASP A 69 -5.39 -1.10 11.90
C ASP A 69 -6.20 -0.50 10.74
N HIS A 70 -6.36 0.82 10.77
CA HIS A 70 -6.89 1.60 9.66
C HIS A 70 -5.81 1.99 8.64
N PHE A 71 -4.72 1.22 8.59
CA PHE A 71 -3.70 1.34 7.56
C PHE A 71 -3.25 -0.04 7.09
N LEU A 72 -2.83 -0.13 5.84
CA LEU A 72 -2.32 -1.35 5.23
C LEU A 72 -0.93 -1.12 4.68
N TYR A 73 0.02 -1.98 5.05
CA TYR A 73 1.29 -2.07 4.34
C TYR A 73 1.05 -2.74 2.99
N TRP A 74 1.24 -1.99 1.92
CA TRP A 74 1.00 -2.47 0.56
C TRP A 74 2.21 -3.24 0.00
N GLY A 75 3.42 -2.86 0.42
CA GLY A 75 4.65 -3.53 0.02
C GLY A 75 5.83 -2.58 -0.16
N GLU A 76 6.90 -3.11 -0.72
CA GLU A 76 8.14 -2.40 -1.02
C GLU A 76 8.55 -2.55 -2.48
N VAL A 77 9.20 -1.52 -3.03
CA VAL A 77 9.80 -1.54 -4.37
C VAL A 77 11.13 -0.80 -4.38
N ILE A 78 12.08 -1.27 -5.19
CA ILE A 78 13.35 -0.57 -5.42
C ILE A 78 13.20 0.35 -6.63
N LYS A 79 13.41 1.65 -6.43
CA LYS A 79 13.40 2.67 -7.49
C LYS A 79 14.63 3.56 -7.33
N ASN A 80 15.39 3.77 -8.40
CA ASN A 80 16.58 4.63 -8.40
C ASN A 80 17.54 4.38 -7.23
N GLN A 81 17.82 3.09 -6.93
CA GLN A 81 18.65 2.63 -5.80
C GLN A 81 18.13 2.99 -4.41
N ARG A 82 16.84 3.36 -4.30
CA ARG A 82 16.15 3.62 -3.04
C ARG A 82 15.07 2.57 -2.82
N LYS A 83 14.88 2.18 -1.57
CA LYS A 83 13.84 1.25 -1.17
C LYS A 83 12.61 2.06 -0.74
N VAL A 84 11.52 1.93 -1.47
CA VAL A 84 10.27 2.66 -1.24
C VAL A 84 9.28 1.73 -0.58
N LEU A 85 8.81 2.08 0.61
CA LEU A 85 7.77 1.38 1.35
C LEU A 85 6.46 2.14 1.20
N ILE A 86 5.37 1.42 0.93
CA ILE A 86 4.07 2.03 0.66
C ILE A 86 3.06 1.54 1.67
N THR A 87 2.36 2.50 2.28
CA THR A 87 1.22 2.25 3.15
C THR A 87 0.00 2.99 2.63
N ILE A 88 -1.17 2.42 2.84
CA ILE A 88 -2.47 3.03 2.54
C ILE A 88 -3.16 3.31 3.85
N LEU A 89 -3.71 4.51 4.02
CA LEU A 89 -4.68 4.78 5.08
C LEU A 89 -6.08 4.37 4.57
N VAL A 90 -6.74 3.45 5.28
CA VAL A 90 -8.03 2.84 4.90
C VAL A 90 -9.18 3.46 5.66
#